data_AF-A0A4Y2W7N8-F1
#
_entry.id   AF-A0A4Y2W7N8-F1
#
_cell.length_a   1.000
_cell.length_b   1.000
_cell.length_c   1.000
_cell.angle_alpha   90.00
_cell.angle_beta   90.00
_cell.angle_gamma   90.00
#
_symmetry.space_group_name_H-M   'P 1'
#
loop_
_entity.id
_entity.type
_entity.pdbx_description
1 polymer ?
#
loop_
_entity_poly.entity_id
_entity_poly.type
_entity_poly.pdbx_seq_one_letter_code
_entity_poly.pdbx_strand_id
1 'polypeptide(L)'
;MLELGEESVLQFKQHKFSQPVPYAIYADFEALIEPMLNIPGKTAFHIPCGYAYIIIGPNGLPLKPVTVYRGSDAVDHFITSIVREKDILAKKLHTSTPMHMTTRDLEDFQKATHVVQVCG
;
A
#
# COMPACT_ATOMS: atom_id res chain seq x y z
N MET A 1 -0.07 -37.46 -30.76
CA MET A 1 0.12 -36.05 -31.13
C MET A 1 -1.13 -35.28 -30.72
N LEU A 2 -1.01 -34.58 -29.59
CA LEU A 2 -1.81 -33.42 -29.16
C LEU A 2 -1.12 -32.94 -27.89
N GLU A 3 -0.17 -32.02 -28.07
CA GLU A 3 0.43 -31.29 -26.96
C GLU A 3 -0.62 -30.31 -26.44
N LEU A 4 -1.03 -30.49 -25.18
CA LEU A 4 -1.82 -29.51 -24.47
C LEU A 4 -0.82 -28.51 -23.88
N GLY A 5 -0.66 -27.38 -24.57
CA GLY A 5 0.25 -26.32 -24.18
C GLY A 5 0.01 -25.91 -22.74
N GLU A 6 0.97 -26.22 -21.87
CA GLU A 6 1.01 -25.67 -20.51
C GLU A 6 1.11 -24.16 -20.62
N GLU A 7 0.05 -23.48 -20.17
CA GLU A 7 0.03 -22.03 -20.05
C GLU A 7 1.29 -21.56 -19.32
N SER A 8 2.03 -20.66 -19.96
CA SER A 8 3.18 -19.97 -19.40
C SER A 8 2.75 -19.00 -18.30
N VAL A 9 2.25 -19.52 -17.18
CA VAL A 9 1.87 -18.72 -16.03
C VAL A 9 3.10 -18.51 -15.16
N LEU A 10 3.68 -17.31 -15.25
CA LEU A 10 4.69 -16.83 -14.31
C LEU A 10 4.04 -16.65 -12.93
N GLN A 11 4.10 -17.69 -12.09
CA GLN A 11 3.71 -17.61 -10.69
C GLN A 11 4.91 -17.26 -9.80
N PHE A 12 4.74 -16.23 -8.98
CA PHE A 12 5.71 -15.86 -7.97
C PHE A 12 5.69 -16.87 -6.81
N LYS A 13 6.62 -17.84 -6.81
CA LYS A 13 6.65 -18.95 -5.84
C LYS A 13 7.23 -18.56 -4.46
N GLN A 14 7.74 -17.34 -4.31
CA GLN A 14 8.46 -16.88 -3.12
C GLN A 14 7.60 -16.02 -2.19
N HIS A 15 6.40 -16.49 -1.83
CA HIS A 15 5.49 -15.83 -0.88
C HIS A 15 6.14 -15.44 0.46
N LYS A 16 7.12 -16.24 0.92
CA LYS A 16 7.93 -15.97 2.14
C LYS A 16 8.82 -14.73 2.08
N PHE A 17 9.08 -14.20 0.88
CA PHE A 17 9.80 -12.93 0.67
C PHE A 17 8.87 -11.76 0.37
N SER A 18 7.56 -12.00 0.31
CA SER A 18 6.57 -10.91 0.30
C SER A 18 6.55 -10.30 1.70
N GLN A 19 7.11 -9.11 1.85
CA GLN A 19 6.84 -8.32 3.04
C GLN A 19 5.38 -7.86 2.95
N PRO A 20 4.51 -8.19 3.91
CA PRO A 20 3.16 -7.63 3.94
C PRO A 20 3.32 -6.11 3.97
N VAL A 21 2.85 -5.42 2.94
CA VAL A 21 2.81 -3.95 2.90
C VAL A 21 1.79 -3.55 3.96
N PRO A 22 2.24 -3.11 5.14
CA PRO A 22 1.37 -3.00 6.31
C PRO A 22 0.45 -1.78 6.21
N TYR A 23 0.78 -0.83 5.33
CA TYR A 23 0.03 0.40 5.15
C TYR A 23 -0.09 0.73 3.67
N ALA A 24 -1.31 1.02 3.21
CA ALA A 24 -1.58 1.50 1.85
C ALA A 24 -2.22 2.89 1.91
N ILE A 25 -1.75 3.81 1.05
CA ILE A 25 -2.36 5.13 0.89
C ILE A 25 -3.05 5.16 -0.47
N TYR A 26 -4.36 5.38 -0.47
CA TYR A 26 -5.12 5.65 -1.69
C TYR A 26 -5.43 7.14 -1.74
N ALA A 27 -5.15 7.77 -2.88
CA ALA A 27 -5.34 9.19 -3.06
C ALA A 27 -5.84 9.51 -4.46
N ASP A 28 -6.60 10.59 -4.58
CA ASP A 28 -7.04 11.16 -5.85
C ASP A 28 -7.09 12.69 -5.77
N PHE A 29 -6.97 13.33 -6.93
CA PHE A 29 -7.02 14.78 -7.09
C PHE A 29 -8.27 15.22 -7.83
N GLU A 30 -8.83 16.32 -7.37
CA GLU A 30 -9.80 17.09 -8.16
C GLU A 30 -9.05 18.17 -8.94
N ALA A 31 -9.45 18.39 -10.19
CA ALA A 31 -8.83 19.38 -11.06
C ALA A 31 -9.87 20.23 -11.79
N LEU A 32 -9.60 21.53 -11.85
CA LEU A 32 -10.28 22.44 -12.76
C LEU A 32 -9.73 22.23 -14.18
N ILE A 33 -10.61 22.29 -15.16
CA ILE A 33 -10.25 22.10 -16.56
C ILE A 33 -10.28 23.46 -17.25
N GLU A 34 -9.13 23.89 -17.77
CA GLU A 34 -9.01 25.13 -18.54
C GLU A 34 -8.68 24.83 -20.01
N PRO A 35 -9.40 25.43 -20.98
CA PRO A 35 -9.11 25.20 -22.39
C PRO A 35 -7.69 25.60 -22.80
N MET A 36 -7.02 24.72 -23.55
CA MET A 36 -5.74 25.03 -24.20
C MET A 36 -5.97 25.40 -25.66
N LEU A 37 -5.82 26.68 -25.99
CA LEU A 37 -6.01 27.15 -27.37
C LEU A 37 -4.72 27.15 -28.21
N ASN A 38 -3.55 27.04 -27.55
CA ASN A 38 -2.28 27.40 -28.17
C ASN A 38 -1.30 26.23 -28.40
N ILE A 39 -1.70 24.97 -28.14
CA ILE A 39 -0.82 23.81 -28.36
C ILE A 39 -1.53 22.76 -29.23
N PRO A 40 -1.04 22.48 -30.45
CA PRO A 40 -1.62 21.45 -31.32
C PRO A 40 -1.67 20.10 -30.62
N GLY A 41 -2.83 19.45 -30.61
CA GLY A 41 -3.03 18.13 -30.02
C GLY A 41 -3.25 18.09 -28.50
N LYS A 42 -3.25 19.24 -27.81
CA LYS A 42 -3.67 19.34 -26.40
C LYS A 42 -4.88 20.26 -26.26
N THR A 43 -5.93 19.78 -25.62
CA THR A 43 -7.23 20.48 -25.55
C THR A 43 -7.49 21.18 -24.22
N ALA A 44 -6.87 20.74 -23.12
CA ALA A 44 -7.08 21.35 -21.81
C ALA A 44 -5.90 21.19 -20.84
N PHE A 45 -5.76 22.16 -19.92
CA PHE A 45 -4.99 22.05 -18.70
C PHE A 45 -5.86 21.49 -17.57
N HIS A 46 -5.28 20.59 -16.77
CA HIS A 46 -5.85 20.14 -15.51
C HIS A 46 -5.11 20.84 -14.39
N ILE A 47 -5.79 21.74 -13.69
CA ILE A 47 -5.25 22.52 -12.57
C ILE A 47 -5.77 21.89 -11.28
N PRO A 48 -4.93 21.16 -10.52
CA PRO A 48 -5.37 20.54 -9.28
C PRO A 48 -5.88 21.59 -8.29
N CYS A 49 -7.09 21.38 -7.77
CA CYS A 49 -7.76 22.31 -6.86
C CYS A 49 -8.17 21.66 -5.53
N GLY A 50 -7.90 20.36 -5.38
CA GLY A 50 -8.09 19.63 -4.14
C GLY A 50 -7.63 18.19 -4.27
N TYR A 51 -7.60 17.49 -3.14
CA TYR A 51 -7.34 16.06 -3.10
C TYR A 51 -8.07 15.41 -1.93
N ALA A 52 -8.19 14.09 -2.02
CA ALA A 52 -8.57 13.25 -0.89
C ALA A 52 -7.60 12.07 -0.77
N TYR A 53 -7.30 11.65 0.46
CA TYR A 53 -6.61 10.39 0.69
C TYR A 53 -7.10 9.64 1.92
N ILE A 54 -6.94 8.32 1.89
CA ILE A 54 -7.22 7.40 2.99
C ILE A 54 -6.02 6.48 3.21
N ILE A 55 -5.76 6.14 4.47
CA ILE A 55 -4.69 5.21 4.85
C ILE A 55 -5.33 3.94 5.39
N ILE A 56 -5.06 2.82 4.73
CA ILE A 56 -5.50 1.49 5.13
C ILE A 56 -4.38 0.81 5.91
N GLY A 57 -4.72 0.29 7.10
CA GLY A 57 -3.80 -0.41 7.98
C GLY A 57 -3.67 -1.91 7.66
N PRO A 58 -2.86 -2.65 8.45
CA PRO A 58 -2.59 -4.07 8.21
C PRO A 58 -3.83 -4.95 8.36
N ASN A 59 -4.82 -4.48 9.12
CA ASN A 59 -6.11 -5.13 9.31
C ASN A 59 -7.10 -4.86 8.17
N GLY A 60 -6.68 -4.15 7.12
CA GLY A 60 -7.55 -3.77 6.00
C GLY A 60 -8.54 -2.65 6.32
N LEU A 61 -8.45 -2.03 7.51
CA LEU A 61 -9.36 -0.96 7.94
C LEU A 61 -8.70 0.42 7.84
N PRO A 62 -9.49 1.50 7.65
CA PRO A 62 -8.97 2.86 7.70
C PRO A 62 -8.34 3.19 9.05
N LEU A 63 -7.13 3.75 9.03
CA LEU A 63 -6.45 4.21 10.25
C LEU A 63 -7.03 5.52 10.81
N LYS A 64 -7.65 6.31 9.94
CA LYS A 64 -8.25 7.61 10.24
C LYS A 64 -9.34 7.93 9.20
N PRO A 65 -10.24 8.89 9.49
CA PRO A 65 -11.15 9.42 8.49
C PRO A 65 -10.41 9.91 7.23
N VAL A 66 -11.11 9.91 6.09
CA VAL A 66 -10.58 10.46 4.83
C VAL A 66 -10.10 11.88 5.06
N THR A 67 -8.86 12.16 4.65
CA THR A 67 -8.31 13.51 4.67
C THR A 67 -8.65 14.18 3.35
N VAL A 68 -9.31 15.34 3.41
CA VAL A 68 -9.71 16.12 2.24
C VAL A 68 -9.11 17.51 2.34
N TYR A 69 -8.63 18.02 1.22
CA TYR A 69 -8.11 19.38 1.10
C TYR A 69 -8.64 20.03 -0.17
N ARG A 70 -8.91 21.34 -0.10
CA ARG A 70 -9.30 22.17 -1.24
C ARG A 70 -8.51 23.47 -1.20
N GLY A 71 -7.85 23.81 -2.29
CA GLY A 71 -6.97 24.96 -2.40
C GLY A 71 -6.21 24.94 -3.73
N SER A 72 -5.79 26.11 -4.19
CA SER A 72 -5.00 26.23 -5.43
C SER A 72 -3.60 25.61 -5.30
N ASP A 73 -3.09 25.51 -4.08
CA ASP A 73 -1.84 24.87 -3.67
C ASP A 73 -2.02 23.37 -3.34
N ALA A 74 -3.07 22.73 -3.89
CA ALA A 74 -3.41 21.34 -3.60
C ALA A 74 -2.24 20.37 -3.77
N VAL A 75 -1.39 20.57 -4.78
CA VAL A 75 -0.22 19.70 -5.03
C VAL A 75 0.82 19.84 -3.93
N ASP A 76 1.22 21.07 -3.58
CA ASP A 76 2.25 21.31 -2.56
C ASP A 76 1.76 20.85 -1.17
N HIS A 77 0.50 21.13 -0.87
CA HIS A 77 -0.15 20.69 0.36
C HIS A 77 -0.25 19.15 0.43
N PHE A 78 -0.54 18.49 -0.71
CA PHE A 78 -0.58 17.04 -0.80
C PHE A 78 0.78 16.42 -0.50
N ILE A 79 1.84 16.88 -1.17
CA ILE A 79 3.21 16.37 -0.96
C ILE A 79 3.62 16.52 0.50
N THR A 80 3.37 17.69 1.09
CA THR A 80 3.64 17.95 2.51
C THR A 80 2.88 16.98 3.42
N SER A 81 1.60 16.73 3.11
CA SER A 81 0.76 15.79 3.86
C SER A 81 1.27 14.35 3.76
N ILE A 82 1.60 13.87 2.56
CA ILE A 82 2.07 12.50 2.36
C ILE A 82 3.44 12.27 3.01
N VAL A 83 4.36 13.24 2.94
CA VAL A 83 5.67 13.16 3.63
C VAL A 83 5.47 13.04 5.14
N ARG A 84 4.56 13.83 5.72
CA ARG A 84 4.23 13.74 7.15
C ARG A 84 3.65 12.38 7.52
N GLU A 85 2.72 11.85 6.72
CA GLU A 85 2.14 10.53 6.96
C GLU A 85 3.20 9.43 6.85
N LYS A 86 4.09 9.49 5.85
CA LYS A 86 5.23 8.58 5.72
C LYS A 86 6.07 8.56 6.99
N ASP A 87 6.41 9.72 7.57
CA ASP A 87 7.21 9.78 8.79
C ASP A 87 6.50 9.17 10.00
N ILE A 88 5.19 9.35 10.11
CA ILE A 88 4.37 8.72 11.15
C ILE A 88 4.32 7.20 10.97
N LEU A 89 4.10 6.72 9.75
CA LEU A 89 4.02 5.30 9.44
C LEU A 89 5.37 4.60 9.62
N ALA A 90 6.48 5.25 9.21
CA ALA A 90 7.82 4.73 9.44
C ALA A 90 8.10 4.53 10.94
N LYS A 91 7.71 5.49 11.79
CA LYS A 91 7.83 5.33 13.25
C LYS A 91 7.00 4.14 13.76
N LYS A 92 5.77 3.96 13.26
CA LYS A 92 4.93 2.81 13.63
C LYS A 92 5.55 1.47 13.20
N LEU A 93 6.25 1.44 12.06
CA LEU A 93 6.94 0.24 11.58
C LEU A 93 8.18 -0.12 12.39
N HIS A 94 8.90 0.88 12.87
CA HIS A 94 10.10 0.68 13.69
C HIS A 94 9.76 0.41 15.17
N THR A 95 8.54 0.68 15.61
CA THR A 95 8.09 0.30 16.94
C THR A 95 7.91 -1.21 17.00
N SER A 96 8.76 -1.89 17.78
CA SER A 96 8.58 -3.31 18.11
C SER A 96 7.29 -3.46 18.93
N THR A 97 6.22 -3.89 18.27
CA THR A 97 5.02 -4.36 18.96
C THR A 97 5.37 -5.67 19.68
N PRO A 98 5.00 -5.83 20.96
CA PRO A 98 5.16 -7.09 21.65
C PRO A 98 4.52 -8.22 20.83
N MET A 99 5.25 -9.32 20.65
CA MET A 99 4.73 -10.50 19.98
C MET A 99 3.52 -11.00 20.79
N HIS A 100 2.32 -10.91 20.21
CA HIS A 100 1.13 -11.46 20.86
C HIS A 100 1.05 -12.95 20.54
N MET A 101 1.65 -13.76 21.39
CA MET A 101 1.54 -15.22 21.35
C MET A 101 0.29 -15.63 22.12
N THR A 102 -0.68 -16.24 21.44
CA THR A 102 -1.74 -16.97 22.15
C THR A 102 -1.20 -18.29 22.69
N THR A 103 -1.89 -18.90 23.66
CA THR A 103 -1.51 -20.24 24.17
C THR A 103 -1.44 -21.27 23.04
N ARG A 104 -2.32 -21.14 22.04
CA ARG A 104 -2.33 -21.98 20.85
C ARG A 104 -1.12 -21.75 19.95
N ASP A 105 -0.73 -20.50 19.72
CA ASP A 105 0.48 -20.18 18.95
C ASP A 105 1.74 -20.72 19.62
N LEU A 106 1.78 -20.69 20.96
CA LEU A 106 2.87 -21.27 21.74
C LEU A 106 2.91 -22.79 21.61
N GLU A 107 1.76 -23.46 21.71
CA GLU A 107 1.66 -24.91 21.49
C GLU A 107 2.06 -25.30 20.06
N ASP A 108 1.62 -24.55 19.04
CA ASP A 108 1.95 -24.81 17.65
C ASP A 108 3.44 -24.55 17.37
N PHE A 109 4.03 -23.51 17.98
CA PHE A 109 5.47 -23.24 17.92
C PHE A 109 6.30 -24.37 18.56
N GLN A 110 5.88 -24.86 19.74
CA GLN A 110 6.54 -25.97 20.44
C GLN A 110 6.42 -27.28 19.66
N LYS A 111 5.28 -27.53 19.00
CA LYS A 111 5.09 -28.69 18.12
C LYS A 111 5.93 -28.58 16.85
N ALA A 112 6.07 -27.39 16.27
CA ALA A 112 6.84 -27.16 15.05
C ALA A 112 8.36 -27.31 15.26
N THR A 113 8.88 -26.95 16.44
CA THR A 113 10.28 -27.24 16.83
C THR A 113 10.57 -28.73 17.01
N HIS A 114 9.53 -29.58 17.02
CA HIS A 114 9.63 -31.03 17.07
C HIS A 114 9.53 -31.72 15.69
N VAL A 115 9.45 -30.97 14.58
CA VAL A 115 9.48 -31.53 13.22
C VAL A 115 10.71 -31.00 12.47
N VAL A 116 11.90 -31.25 13.02
CA VAL A 116 13.12 -31.36 12.21
C VAL A 116 13.47 -32.84 12.15
N GLN A 117 12.84 -33.58 11.23
CA GLN A 117 13.52 -34.73 10.68
C GLN A 117 14.59 -34.16 9.75
N VAL A 118 15.81 -34.01 10.25
CA VAL A 118 16.99 -33.88 9.39
C VAL A 118 17.05 -35.21 8.62
N CYS A 119 16.55 -35.22 7.39
CA CYS A 119 16.86 -36.28 6.46
C CYS A 119 18.35 -36.12 6.12
N GLY A 120 19.17 -36.98 6.72
CA GLY A 120 20.55 -37.22 6.24
C GLY A 120 20.56 -37.89 4.88
#